data_AF-A0A355G738-F1
#
_entry.id   AF-A0A355G738-F1
#
_cell.length_a   1.000
_cell.length_b   1.000
_cell.length_c   1.000
_cell.angle_alpha   90.00
_cell.angle_beta   90.00
_cell.angle_gamma   90.00
#
_symmetry.space_group_name_H-M   'P 1'
#
loop_
_entity.id
_entity.type
_entity.pdbx_description
1 polymer ?
#
loop_
_entity_poly.entity_id
_entity_poly.type
_entity_poly.pdbx_seq_one_letter_code
_entity_poly.pdbx_strand_id
1 'polypeptide(L)'
;MLVKKLKDKLIKGETVYGSLFQYSVVPAMVESIPENSLDFVIVTPEHTTLDLAEFLPLRYALNSKGIACLARTHSRDAADVARVCDTFDGVVVPYVEEYEQAQ
;
A
#
# COMPACT_ATOMS: atom_id res chain seq x y z
N MET A 1 -7.12 -7.94 -9.98
CA MET A 1 -7.32 -7.03 -11.12
C MET A 1 -6.89 -5.59 -10.82
N LEU A 2 -7.12 -5.07 -9.61
CA LEU A 2 -6.75 -3.70 -9.21
C LEU A 2 -5.24 -3.42 -9.30
N VAL A 3 -4.40 -4.32 -8.77
CA VAL A 3 -2.93 -4.25 -8.90
C VAL A 3 -2.49 -4.11 -10.35
N LYS A 4 -3.10 -4.90 -11.25
CA LYS A 4 -2.81 -4.85 -12.68
C LYS A 4 -3.16 -3.48 -13.26
N LYS A 5 -4.33 -2.92 -12.90
CA LYS A 5 -4.74 -1.59 -13.34
C LYS A 5 -3.77 -0.50 -12.87
N LEU A 6 -3.39 -0.50 -11.59
CA LEU A 6 -2.42 0.47 -11.05
C LEU A 6 -1.07 0.36 -11.77
N LYS A 7 -0.54 -0.86 -11.91
CA LYS A 7 0.72 -1.11 -12.61
C LYS A 7 0.66 -0.68 -14.08
N ASP A 8 -0.44 -0.95 -14.76
CA ASP A 8 -0.62 -0.57 -16.17
C ASP A 8 -0.63 0.96 -16.34
N LYS A 9 -1.28 1.72 -15.44
CA LYS A 9 -1.24 3.19 -15.45
C LYS A 9 0.19 3.71 -15.25
N LEU A 10 0.91 3.16 -14.26
CA LEU A 10 2.31 3.51 -13.98
C LEU A 10 3.23 3.25 -15.18
N ILE A 11 3.12 2.07 -15.82
CA ILE A 11 3.91 1.72 -17.01
C ILE A 11 3.64 2.67 -18.18
N LYS A 12 2.37 3.10 -18.35
CA LYS A 12 1.99 4.05 -19.39
C LYS A 12 2.38 5.50 -19.10
N GLY A 13 2.91 5.79 -17.91
CA GLY A 13 3.21 7.16 -17.47
C GLY A 13 1.97 8.00 -17.19
N GLU A 14 0.82 7.37 -16.93
CA GLU A 14 -0.39 8.07 -16.51
C GLU A 14 -0.24 8.58 -15.07
N THR A 15 -0.84 9.73 -14.77
CA THR A 15 -0.91 10.23 -13.40
C THR A 15 -1.75 9.29 -12.54
N VAL A 16 -1.22 8.94 -11.37
CA VAL A 16 -1.93 8.18 -10.33
C VAL A 16 -2.02 9.02 -9.06
N TYR A 17 -3.14 8.92 -8.37
CA TYR A 17 -3.40 9.66 -7.13
C TYR A 17 -3.38 8.70 -5.95
N GLY A 18 -2.60 9.03 -4.92
CA GLY A 18 -2.47 8.19 -3.74
C GLY A 18 -2.43 9.00 -2.45
N SER A 19 -2.65 8.30 -1.33
CA SER A 19 -2.54 8.85 0.02
C SER A 19 -1.76 7.90 0.94
N LEU A 20 -1.31 8.41 2.09
CA LEU A 20 -0.56 7.67 3.11
C LEU A 20 -1.37 7.59 4.39
N PHE A 21 -1.69 6.39 4.86
CA PHE A 21 -2.38 6.16 6.12
C PHE A 21 -1.40 5.54 7.12
N GLN A 22 -0.97 6.35 8.09
CA GLN A 22 0.03 5.95 9.08
C GLN A 22 -0.60 5.48 10.41
N TYR A 23 -1.65 6.15 10.87
CA TYR A 23 -2.30 5.84 12.17
C TYR A 23 -3.74 5.37 12.01
N SER A 24 -4.27 5.38 10.79
CA SER A 24 -5.68 5.15 10.54
C SER A 24 -5.90 3.69 10.17
N VAL A 25 -6.35 2.90 11.14
CA VAL A 25 -6.65 1.47 10.98
C VAL A 25 -8.16 1.17 10.97
N VAL A 26 -8.99 2.20 11.09
CA VAL A 26 -10.45 2.07 11.19
C VAL A 26 -11.06 1.95 9.78
N PRO A 27 -11.60 0.79 9.36
CA PRO A 27 -12.03 0.60 7.98
C PRO A 27 -13.21 1.48 7.56
N ALA A 28 -14.08 1.85 8.51
CA ALA A 28 -15.23 2.71 8.27
C ALA A 28 -14.85 4.08 7.67
N MET A 29 -13.62 4.55 7.90
CA MET A 29 -13.15 5.81 7.30
C MET A 29 -13.14 5.75 5.76
N VAL A 30 -12.98 4.56 5.18
CA VAL A 30 -12.95 4.37 3.72
C VAL A 30 -14.27 4.82 3.09
N GLU A 31 -15.38 4.74 3.82
CA GLU A 31 -16.69 5.21 3.36
C GLU A 31 -16.67 6.70 3.00
N SER A 32 -15.88 7.51 3.71
CA SER A 32 -15.72 8.95 3.46
C SER A 32 -14.91 9.29 2.21
N ILE A 33 -14.15 8.33 1.66
CA ILE A 33 -13.33 8.55 0.45
C ILE A 33 -14.25 8.62 -0.78
N PRO A 34 -14.26 9.73 -1.54
CA PRO A 34 -15.08 9.84 -2.75
C PRO A 34 -14.69 8.79 -3.79
N GLU A 35 -15.67 8.30 -4.55
CA GLU A 35 -15.42 7.33 -5.62
C GLU A 35 -14.43 7.88 -6.66
N ASN A 36 -13.56 7.02 -7.18
CA ASN A 36 -12.56 7.35 -8.21
C ASN A 36 -11.59 8.50 -7.84
N SER A 37 -11.46 8.85 -6.55
CA SER A 37 -10.56 9.92 -6.09
C SER A 37 -9.12 9.45 -5.84
N LEU A 38 -8.91 8.16 -5.56
CA LEU A 38 -7.61 7.56 -5.29
C LEU A 38 -7.44 6.28 -6.13
N ASP A 39 -6.24 6.07 -6.66
CA ASP A 39 -5.82 4.82 -7.29
C ASP A 39 -5.22 3.85 -6.25
N PHE A 40 -4.56 4.38 -5.22
CA PHE A 40 -3.94 3.58 -4.16
C PHE A 40 -3.85 4.30 -2.81
N VAL A 41 -3.64 3.54 -1.75
CA VAL A 41 -3.23 4.02 -0.43
C VAL A 41 -2.01 3.23 0.02
N ILE A 42 -1.03 3.93 0.61
CA ILE A 42 0.10 3.30 1.30
C ILE A 42 -0.26 3.22 2.79
N VAL A 43 -0.15 2.04 3.39
CA VAL A 43 -0.20 1.85 4.83
C VAL A 43 1.22 1.63 5.36
N THR A 44 1.52 2.14 6.55
CA THR A 44 2.86 1.99 7.13
C THR A 44 2.85 1.90 8.66
N PRO A 45 3.58 0.93 9.24
CA PRO A 45 3.89 0.89 10.65
C PRO A 45 5.20 1.61 11.02
N GLU A 46 5.95 2.14 10.06
CA GLU A 46 7.40 2.45 10.20
C GLU A 46 7.77 3.49 11.27
N HIS A 47 6.80 4.26 11.78
CA HIS A 47 6.98 5.19 12.89
C HIS A 47 5.82 5.12 13.88
N THR A 48 5.27 3.93 14.07
CA THR A 48 4.13 3.68 14.96
C THR A 48 4.38 2.42 15.79
N THR A 49 3.48 2.15 16.76
CA THR A 49 3.47 0.88 17.51
C THR A 49 2.58 -0.17 16.85
N LEU A 50 2.05 0.12 15.66
CA LEU A 50 1.17 -0.77 14.90
C LEU A 50 2.01 -1.79 14.12
N ASP A 51 1.43 -2.94 13.86
CA ASP A 51 1.86 -3.97 12.91
C ASP A 51 1.06 -3.83 11.60
N LEU A 52 1.62 -4.32 10.50
CA LEU A 52 0.92 -4.48 9.23
C LEU A 52 -0.39 -5.26 9.37
N ALA A 53 -0.47 -6.22 10.30
CA ALA A 53 -1.68 -6.99 10.55
C ALA A 53 -2.90 -6.10 10.92
N GLU A 54 -2.67 -4.97 11.59
CA GLU A 54 -3.74 -4.04 11.98
C GLU A 54 -4.36 -3.30 10.79
N PHE A 55 -3.67 -3.26 9.65
CA PHE A 55 -4.16 -2.64 8.42
C PHE A 55 -4.93 -3.62 7.51
N LEU A 56 -5.03 -4.91 7.85
CA LEU A 56 -5.75 -5.89 7.01
C LEU A 56 -7.23 -5.55 6.81
N PRO A 57 -7.98 -5.16 7.86
CA PRO A 57 -9.38 -4.77 7.68
C PRO A 57 -9.50 -3.54 6.76
N LEU A 58 -8.57 -2.58 6.87
CA LEU A 58 -8.52 -1.41 6.01
C LEU A 58 -8.22 -1.79 4.55
N ARG A 59 -7.28 -2.72 4.30
CA ARG A 59 -7.00 -3.24 2.97
C ARG A 59 -8.27 -3.76 2.29
N TYR A 60 -9.08 -4.56 2.98
CA TYR A 60 -10.30 -5.10 2.39
C TYR A 60 -11.34 -4.00 2.10
N ALA A 61 -11.46 -3.01 2.98
CA ALA A 61 -12.34 -1.86 2.75
C ALA A 61 -11.88 -0.99 1.57
N LEU A 62 -10.58 -0.74 1.41
CA LEU A 62 -10.04 -0.02 0.25
C LEU A 62 -10.30 -0.78 -1.06
N ASN A 63 -10.09 -2.10 -1.04
CA ASN A 63 -10.34 -2.95 -2.20
C ASN A 63 -11.82 -2.97 -2.62
N SER A 64 -12.78 -2.86 -1.68
CA SER A 64 -14.20 -2.77 -2.03
C SER A 64 -14.56 -1.48 -2.78
N LYS A 65 -13.74 -0.42 -2.64
CA LYS A 65 -13.83 0.84 -3.41
C LYS A 65 -12.94 0.87 -4.66
N GLY A 66 -12.26 -0.23 -4.99
CA GLY A 66 -11.35 -0.28 -6.13
C GLY A 66 -10.03 0.48 -5.93
N ILE A 67 -9.63 0.70 -4.67
CA ILE A 67 -8.38 1.37 -4.30
C ILE A 67 -7.36 0.32 -3.89
N ALA A 68 -6.18 0.30 -4.53
CA ALA A 68 -5.13 -0.66 -4.16
C ALA A 68 -4.51 -0.31 -2.81
N CYS A 69 -4.27 -1.31 -1.94
CA CYS A 69 -3.62 -1.11 -0.66
C CYS A 69 -2.16 -1.60 -0.72
N LEU A 70 -1.23 -0.65 -0.80
CA LEU A 70 0.21 -0.91 -0.74
C LEU A 70 0.67 -0.85 0.71
N ALA A 71 1.60 -1.71 1.10
CA ALA A 71 2.20 -1.65 2.44
C ALA A 71 3.68 -1.26 2.35
N ARG A 72 4.06 -0.28 3.17
CA ARG A 72 5.46 0.07 3.39
C ARG A 72 5.99 -0.74 4.56
N THR A 73 7.06 -1.48 4.35
CA THR A 73 7.75 -2.23 5.41
C THR A 73 8.57 -1.27 6.29
N HIS A 74 8.89 -1.67 7.53
CA HIS A 74 9.80 -0.89 8.38
C HIS A 74 11.26 -1.03 7.93
N SER A 75 11.58 -2.19 7.34
CA SER A 75 12.90 -2.53 6.87
C SER A 75 12.84 -3.08 5.45
N ARG A 76 14.00 -3.38 4.89
CA ARG A 76 14.20 -3.99 3.58
C ARG A 76 14.52 -5.48 3.69
N ASP A 77 14.25 -6.08 4.85
CA ASP A 77 14.41 -7.51 5.08
C ASP A 77 13.53 -8.32 4.14
N ALA A 78 14.09 -9.37 3.55
CA ALA A 78 13.41 -10.17 2.54
C ALA A 78 12.16 -10.89 3.10
N ALA A 79 12.16 -11.27 4.39
CA ALA A 79 11.01 -11.91 5.01
C ALA A 79 9.87 -10.91 5.25
N ASP A 80 10.20 -9.66 5.63
CA ASP A 80 9.21 -8.59 5.75
C ASP A 80 8.57 -8.27 4.38
N VAL A 81 9.39 -8.15 3.34
CA VAL A 81 8.93 -7.92 1.96
C VAL A 81 8.06 -9.07 1.47
N ALA A 82 8.50 -10.32 1.67
CA ALA A 82 7.73 -11.51 1.27
C ALA A 82 6.36 -11.55 1.95
N ARG A 83 6.30 -11.25 3.26
CA ARG A 83 5.04 -11.17 4.01
C ARG A 83 4.08 -10.14 3.39
N VAL A 84 4.60 -8.97 3.00
CA VAL A 84 3.80 -7.95 2.33
C VAL A 84 3.31 -8.44 0.97
N CYS A 85 4.17 -9.07 0.16
CA CYS A 85 3.80 -9.62 -1.15
C CYS A 85 2.68 -10.67 -1.07
N ASP A 86 2.66 -11.49 -0.02
CA ASP A 86 1.60 -12.50 0.17
C ASP A 86 0.27 -11.89 0.64
N THR A 87 0.30 -10.69 1.24
CA THR A 87 -0.81 -10.18 2.04
C THR A 87 -1.44 -8.90 1.50
N PHE A 88 -0.66 -8.02 0.86
CA PHE A 88 -1.09 -6.72 0.35
C PHE A 88 -1.04 -6.66 -1.18
N ASP A 89 -1.51 -5.55 -1.74
CA ASP A 89 -1.63 -5.37 -3.19
C ASP A 89 -0.30 -4.92 -3.81
N GLY A 90 0.66 -4.50 -2.99
CA GLY A 90 2.05 -4.23 -3.37
C GLY A 90 2.89 -3.78 -2.17
N VAL A 91 4.20 -3.77 -2.37
CA VAL A 91 5.20 -3.38 -1.36
C VAL A 91 5.83 -2.03 -1.70
N VAL A 92 6.05 -1.21 -0.69
CA VAL A 92 6.90 -0.01 -0.76
C VAL A 92 8.10 -0.26 0.14
N VAL A 93 9.27 -0.45 -0.45
CA VAL A 93 10.50 -0.78 0.29
C VAL A 93 11.21 0.52 0.69
N PRO A 94 11.48 0.78 1.99
CA PRO A 94 12.19 1.97 2.43
C PRO A 94 13.71 1.83 2.22
N TYR A 95 14.42 2.96 2.21
CA TYR A 95 15.90 3.03 2.23
C TYR A 95 16.57 2.16 1.16
N VAL A 96 16.06 2.25 -0.08
CA VAL A 96 16.74 1.72 -1.28
C VAL A 96 17.58 2.86 -1.85
N GLU A 97 18.85 2.86 -1.47
CA GLU A 97 19.82 3.93 -1.77
C GLU A 97 20.79 3.54 -2.89
N GLU A 98 21.03 2.24 -3.06
CA GLU A 98 21.96 1.71 -4.06
C GLU A 98 21.24 0.85 -5.12
N TYR A 99 21.90 0.62 -6.25
CA TYR A 99 21.33 -0.18 -7.34
C TYR A 99 21.15 -1.65 -6.96
N GLU A 100 22.16 -2.25 -6.32
CA GLU A 100 22.18 -3.64 -5.86
C GLU A 100 21.06 -3.92 -4.88
N GLN A 101 20.68 -2.89 -4.14
CA GLN A 101 19.62 -2.91 -3.16
C GLN A 101 18.21 -2.95 -3.79
N ALA A 102 18.08 -2.66 -5.09
CA ALA A 102 16.84 -2.65 -5.86
C ALA A 102 16.70 -3.86 -6.80
N GLN A 103 17.73 -4.71 -6.89
CA GLN A 103 17.72 -5.96 -7.67
C GLN A 103 16.90 -7.05 -6.97
#